data_AF-M1D153-F1
#
_entry.id   AF-M1D153-F1
#
_cell.length_a   1.000
_cell.length_b   1.000
_cell.length_c   1.000
_cell.angle_alpha   90.00
_cell.angle_beta   90.00
_cell.angle_gamma   90.00
#
_symmetry.space_group_name_H-M   'P 1'
#
loop_
_entity.id
_entity.type
_entity.pdbx_description
1 polymer ?
#
loop_
_entity_poly.entity_id
_entity_poly.type
_entity_poly.pdbx_seq_one_letter_code
_entity_poly.pdbx_strand_id
1 'polypeptide(L)' 'MPEDLRDKKVWILCNDCNDTTEVSFHIIGQKCRHCESYNTRMIASPVLPQ' A
#
# COMPACT_ATOMS: atom_id res chain seq x y z
N MET A 1 -6.56 -10.07 10.81
CA MET A 1 -6.67 -10.33 9.35
C MET A 1 -7.38 -11.65 9.15
N PRO A 2 -8.48 -11.71 8.37
CA PRO A 2 -9.02 -12.98 7.87
C PRO A 2 -7.98 -13.73 7.04
N GLU A 3 -8.02 -15.05 7.06
CA GLU A 3 -7.03 -15.90 6.38
C GLU A 3 -6.97 -15.67 4.86
N ASP A 4 -8.12 -15.52 4.22
CA ASP A 4 -8.23 -15.30 2.76
C ASP A 4 -7.60 -13.99 2.28
N LEU A 5 -7.42 -13.02 3.17
CA LEU A 5 -6.89 -11.69 2.85
C LEU A 5 -5.44 -11.53 3.28
N ARG A 6 -4.85 -12.55 3.92
CA ARG A 6 -3.51 -12.47 4.52
C ARG A 6 -2.41 -12.27 3.48
N ASP A 7 -2.54 -12.93 2.34
CA ASP A 7 -1.57 -12.86 1.23
C ASP A 7 -1.96 -11.84 0.16
N LYS A 8 -3.09 -11.15 0.35
CA LYS A 8 -3.52 -10.09 -0.56
C LYS A 8 -2.55 -8.91 -0.44
N LYS A 9 -1.98 -8.50 -1.58
CA LYS A 9 -1.16 -7.30 -1.67
C LYS A 9 -1.88 -6.21 -2.44
N VAL A 10 -1.58 -4.97 -2.08
CA VAL A 10 -2.12 -3.76 -2.72
C VAL A 10 -1.00 -2.75 -2.95
N TRP A 11 -1.10 -2.03 -4.05
CA TRP A 11 -0.26 -0.87 -4.32
C TRP A 11 -0.84 0.35 -3.61
N ILE A 12 0.02 1.12 -2.96
CA ILE A 12 -0.35 2.35 -2.29
C ILE A 12 0.55 3.50 -2.71
N LEU A 13 -0.03 4.70 -2.70
CA LEU A 13 0.70 5.97 -2.72
C LEU A 13 0.61 6.59 -1.33
N CYS A 14 1.73 6.97 -0.74
CA CYS A 14 1.74 7.72 0.51
C CYS A 14 1.60 9.22 0.26
N ASN A 15 0.64 9.88 0.90
CA ASN A 15 0.43 11.31 0.73
C ASN A 15 1.48 12.17 1.46
N ASP A 16 2.21 11.60 2.42
CA ASP A 16 3.19 12.35 3.21
C ASP A 16 4.58 12.34 2.58
N CYS A 17 5.03 11.21 2.03
CA CYS A 17 6.34 11.09 1.38
C CYS A 17 6.27 10.89 -0.14
N ASN A 18 5.06 10.85 -0.70
CA ASN A 18 4.80 10.67 -2.13
C ASN A 18 5.38 9.37 -2.74
N ASP A 19 5.72 8.40 -1.90
CA ASP A 19 6.31 7.13 -2.31
C ASP A 19 5.23 6.11 -2.69
N THR A 20 5.54 5.28 -3.67
CA THR A 20 4.66 4.21 -4.16
C THR A 20 5.22 2.86 -3.79
N THR A 21 4.45 2.06 -3.05
CA THR A 21 4.94 0.77 -2.54
C THR A 21 3.84 -0.29 -2.53
N GLU A 22 4.24 -1.56 -2.67
CA GLU A 22 3.36 -2.71 -2.54
C GLU A 22 3.40 -3.21 -1.08
N VAL A 23 2.23 -3.29 -0.44
CA VAL A 23 2.10 -3.73 0.95
C VAL A 23 1.03 -4.80 1.10
N SER A 24 1.14 -5.61 2.14
CA SER A 24 0.05 -6.52 2.53
C SER A 24 -1.18 -5.71 2.87
N PHE A 25 -2.30 -6.08 2.28
CA PHE A 25 -3.58 -5.45 2.54
C PHE A 25 -3.90 -5.54 4.03
N HIS A 26 -4.29 -4.42 4.64
CA HIS A 26 -4.79 -4.33 6.00
C HIS A 26 -6.18 -3.67 6.04
N ILE A 27 -7.18 -4.31 6.68
CA ILE A 27 -8.56 -3.79 6.73
C ILE A 27 -8.62 -2.40 7.38
N ILE A 28 -7.76 -2.17 8.38
CA ILE A 28 -7.72 -0.92 9.13
C ILE A 28 -7.02 0.21 8.34
N GLY A 29 -6.06 -0.12 7.48
CA GLY A 29 -5.30 0.89 6.73
C GLY A 29 -3.90 0.42 6.37
N GLN A 30 -3.39 0.97 5.27
CA GLN A 30 -2.12 0.54 4.69
C GLN A 30 -0.97 1.41 5.22
N LYS A 31 -0.03 0.82 5.95
CA LYS A 31 1.14 1.54 6.47
C LYS A 31 2.19 1.70 5.37
N CYS A 32 2.62 2.93 5.12
CA CYS A 32 3.77 3.20 4.27
C CYS A 32 5.04 2.61 4.91
N ARG A 33 5.83 1.86 4.13
CA ARG A 33 7.10 1.29 4.61
C ARG A 33 8.24 2.30 4.71
N HIS A 34 8.11 3.44 4.03
CA HIS A 34 9.14 4.47 3.97
C HIS A 34 9.05 5.45 5.16
N CYS A 35 7.88 6.06 5.40
CA CYS A 35 7.68 7.06 6.45
C CYS A 35 6.78 6.61 7.60
N GLU A 36 6.35 5.34 7.60
CA GLU A 36 5.47 4.76 8.63
C GLU A 36 4.08 5.37 8.77
N SER A 37 3.72 6.34 7.91
CA SER A 37 2.41 6.95 7.89
C SER A 37 1.32 6.00 7.37
N TYR A 38 0.10 6.19 7.88
CA TYR A 38 -1.12 5.57 7.38
C TYR A 38 -1.91 6.50 6.45
N ASN A 39 -1.43 7.72 6.20
CA ASN A 39 -2.01 8.66 5.23
C ASN A 39 -1.65 8.21 3.81
N THR A 40 -2.30 7.13 3.37
CA THR A 40 -2.03 6.46 2.10
C THR A 40 -3.33 6.23 1.34
N ARG A 41 -3.24 6.16 0.00
CA ARG A 41 -4.35 5.76 -0.87
C ARG A 41 -3.97 4.53 -1.66
N MET A 42 -4.90 3.59 -1.83
CA MET A 42 -4.70 2.46 -2.73
C MET A 42 -4.74 2.94 -4.18
N ILE A 43 -3.84 2.40 -5.01
CA ILE A 43 -3.73 2.70 -6.43
C ILE A 43 -3.70 1.40 -7.23
N ALA A 44 -3.91 1.49 -8.55
CA ALA A 44 -3.60 0.38 -9.45
C ALA A 44 -2.08 0.13 -9.47
N SER A 45 -1.67 -1.05 -9.94
CA SER A 45 -0.26 -1.35 -10.17
C SER A 45 0.38 -0.23 -10.99
N PRO A 46 1.49 0.38 -10.53
CA PRO A 46 2.15 1.43 -11.29
C PRO A 46 2.58 0.85 -12.63
N VAL A 47 2.23 1.54 -13.71
CA VAL A 47 2.73 1.21 -15.04
C VAL A 47 4.21 1.61 -15.02
N LEU A 48 5.10 0.65 -14.81
CA LEU A 48 6.53 0.91 -14.96
C LEU A 48 6.76 1.27 -16.43
N PRO A 49 7.38 2.43 -16.75
CA PRO A 49 7.85 2.65 -18.10
C PRO A 49 8.85 1.54 -18.44
N GLN A 50 8.65 0.87 -19.58
CA GLN A 50 9.60 -0.11 -20.14
C GLN A 50 10.95 0.55 -20.46
#